data_AF-X8DRG7-F1
#
_entry.id   AF-X8DRG7-F1
#
_cell.length_a   1.000
_cell.length_b   1.000
_cell.length_c   1.000
_cell.angle_alpha   90.00
_cell.angle_beta   90.00
_cell.angle_gamma   90.00
#
_symmetry.space_group_name_H-M   'P 1'
#
loop_
_entity.id
_entity.type
_entity.pdbx_description
1 polymer ?
#
loop_
_entity_poly.entity_id
_entity_poly.type
_entity_poly.pdbx_seq_one_letter_code
_entity_poly.pdbx_strand_id
1 'polypeptide(L)'
;MTTPSVPPAATTIVSGEELPEDRYLNRELSWLDFNARVLALAADESLPILERAKFLAIFASNLDEFYMVRVAGLKRRDETGLSVRSADGLSPREQLKLIGERTQEISVQHARVFSESVRPELAENGIFVVTWADLSENERSYLSSYFNDQVFPVLTPLAVDPAHPFPYISGLSLNLAITVQVPETGGQHFARIKVPDNVDRFVRLRSPDGTESPQAAHTARFLPMEELIAAHLSALFPAWKSSNITHSASPGTLISRSRKIATRTFCRHLSGSWRAGGSARRCALRSPTT
;
A
#
# COMPACT_ATOMS: atom_id res chain seq x y z
N MET A 1 8.11 40.62 48.84
CA MET A 1 8.14 40.79 47.37
C MET A 1 6.78 40.36 46.83
N THR A 2 5.91 41.31 46.52
CA THR A 2 4.58 41.08 45.94
C THR A 2 4.73 40.94 44.43
N THR A 3 4.29 39.82 43.87
CA THR A 3 4.25 39.60 42.42
C THR A 3 3.21 40.54 41.78
N PRO A 4 3.54 41.27 40.69
CA PRO A 4 2.54 42.05 39.99
C PRO A 4 1.56 41.10 39.27
N SER A 5 0.28 41.23 39.58
CA SER A 5 -0.81 40.56 38.85
C SER A 5 -1.02 41.32 37.54
N VAL A 6 -0.67 40.69 36.41
CA VAL A 6 -1.04 41.20 35.08
C VAL A 6 -2.53 40.89 34.90
N PRO A 7 -3.41 41.89 34.68
CA PRO A 7 -4.80 41.62 34.38
C PRO A 7 -4.88 40.83 33.07
N PRO A 8 -5.79 39.83 32.94
CA PRO A 8 -5.98 39.14 31.67
C PRO A 8 -6.24 40.19 30.59
N ALA A 9 -5.57 40.04 29.44
CA ALA A 9 -5.79 40.92 28.30
C ALA A 9 -7.29 41.01 28.04
N ALA A 10 -7.86 42.21 28.16
CA ALA A 10 -9.28 42.42 27.93
C ALA A 10 -9.54 42.21 26.44
N THR A 11 -9.97 41.02 26.06
CA THR A 11 -10.54 40.77 24.74
C THR A 11 -11.81 41.60 24.65
N THR A 12 -11.79 42.67 23.87
CA THR A 12 -13.00 43.41 23.51
C THR A 12 -13.94 42.44 22.82
N ILE A 13 -15.01 42.03 23.51
CA ILE A 13 -16.06 41.23 22.90
C ILE A 13 -16.81 42.18 21.98
N VAL A 14 -16.52 42.11 20.68
CA VAL A 14 -17.30 42.80 19.66
C VAL A 14 -18.63 42.04 19.57
N SER A 15 -19.61 42.46 20.36
CA SER A 15 -20.97 41.92 20.32
C SER A 15 -21.73 42.62 19.20
N GLY A 16 -21.95 41.95 18.07
CA GLY A 16 -22.91 42.45 17.07
C GLY A 16 -22.75 41.99 15.63
N GLU A 17 -21.61 41.43 15.21
CA GLU A 17 -21.47 40.89 13.85
C GLU A 17 -21.69 39.37 13.85
N GLU A 18 -22.68 38.90 13.10
CA GLU A 18 -22.78 37.48 12.74
C GLU A 18 -21.50 37.08 12.01
N LEU A 19 -20.77 36.13 12.59
CA LEU A 19 -19.52 35.66 12.02
C LEU A 19 -19.82 34.91 10.70
N PRO A 20 -18.93 35.01 9.68
CA PRO A 20 -19.12 34.31 8.41
C PRO A 20 -19.32 32.79 8.58
N GLU A 21 -20.25 32.21 7.82
CA GLU A 21 -20.54 30.77 7.88
C GLU A 21 -19.34 29.89 7.47
N ASP A 22 -18.41 30.41 6.66
CA ASP A 22 -17.23 29.73 6.12
C ASP A 22 -15.96 29.89 6.97
N ARG A 23 -16.08 30.37 8.21
CA ARG A 23 -14.94 30.64 9.10
C ARG A 23 -14.18 29.39 9.59
N TYR A 24 -14.72 28.20 9.39
CA TYR A 24 -14.10 26.94 9.80
C TYR A 24 -13.77 26.05 8.61
N LEU A 25 -12.55 25.51 8.60
CA LEU A 25 -12.18 24.46 7.65
C LEU A 25 -12.78 23.12 8.09
N ASN A 26 -13.17 22.31 7.10
CA ASN A 26 -13.56 20.94 7.37
C ASN A 26 -12.37 20.16 7.95
N ARG A 27 -12.56 19.56 9.14
CA ARG A 27 -11.50 18.82 9.82
C ARG A 27 -10.99 17.62 9.01
N GLU A 28 -11.90 16.88 8.38
CA GLU A 28 -11.55 15.64 7.68
C GLU A 28 -10.84 15.95 6.35
N LEU A 29 -11.26 16.99 5.63
CA LEU A 29 -10.52 17.47 4.45
C LEU A 29 -9.16 18.06 4.81
N SER A 30 -9.08 18.83 5.90
CA SER A 30 -7.80 19.35 6.41
C SER A 30 -6.82 18.22 6.76
N TRP A 31 -7.34 17.08 7.26
CA TRP A 31 -6.52 15.89 7.48
C TRP A 31 -6.03 15.27 6.17
N LEU A 32 -6.88 15.19 5.14
CA LEU A 32 -6.46 14.71 3.82
C LEU A 32 -5.41 15.63 3.19
N ASP A 33 -5.51 16.95 3.37
CA ASP A 33 -4.51 17.91 2.89
C ASP A 33 -3.19 17.81 3.67
N PHE A 34 -3.25 17.47 4.96
CA PHE A 34 -2.04 17.06 5.68
C PHE A 34 -1.40 15.82 5.06
N ASN A 35 -2.18 14.77 4.78
CA ASN A 35 -1.61 13.57 4.17
C ASN A 35 -1.13 13.82 2.73
N ALA A 36 -1.77 14.73 1.99
CA ALA A 36 -1.30 15.17 0.67
C ALA A 36 0.08 15.85 0.74
N ARG A 37 0.40 16.58 1.82
CA ARG A 37 1.75 17.11 2.04
C ARG A 37 2.78 16.01 2.31
N VAL A 38 2.38 14.91 2.96
CA VAL A 38 3.25 13.71 3.09
C VAL A 38 3.53 13.10 1.72
N LEU A 39 2.52 13.04 0.84
CA LEU A 39 2.71 12.60 -0.54
C LEU A 39 3.63 13.54 -1.34
N ALA A 40 3.56 14.86 -1.10
CA ALA A 40 4.46 15.82 -1.73
C ALA A 40 5.94 15.55 -1.40
N LEU A 41 6.26 15.08 -0.18
CA LEU A 41 7.62 14.64 0.17
C LEU A 41 8.06 13.39 -0.61
N ALA A 42 7.14 12.50 -0.98
CA ALA A 42 7.50 11.38 -1.85
C ALA A 42 7.78 11.84 -3.30
N ALA A 43 7.14 12.92 -3.73
CA ALA A 43 7.30 13.51 -5.07
C ALA A 43 8.55 14.42 -5.18
N ASP A 44 9.14 14.84 -4.06
CA ASP A 44 10.31 15.72 -4.03
C ASP A 44 11.59 14.96 -4.42
N GLU A 45 12.05 15.18 -5.65
CA GLU A 45 13.27 14.58 -6.22
C GLU A 45 14.57 15.06 -5.55
N SER A 46 14.52 16.10 -4.71
CA SER A 46 15.69 16.51 -3.92
C SER A 46 16.00 15.57 -2.74
N LEU A 47 15.04 14.71 -2.37
CA LEU A 47 15.18 13.77 -1.28
C LEU A 47 15.78 12.43 -1.75
N PRO A 48 16.56 11.73 -0.89
CA PRO A 48 17.06 10.40 -1.22
C PRO A 48 15.93 9.42 -1.57
N ILE A 49 16.12 8.62 -2.62
CA ILE A 49 15.09 7.72 -3.18
C ILE A 49 14.44 6.79 -2.13
N LEU A 50 15.20 6.30 -1.16
CA LEU A 50 14.65 5.45 -0.11
C LEU A 50 13.76 6.19 0.90
N GLU A 51 14.04 7.47 1.16
CA GLU A 51 13.15 8.30 1.99
C GLU A 51 11.87 8.63 1.23
N ARG A 52 11.95 8.90 -0.09
CA ARG A 52 10.77 9.10 -0.94
C ARG A 52 9.88 7.87 -0.98
N ALA A 53 10.48 6.69 -1.18
CA ALA A 53 9.78 5.42 -1.10
C ALA A 53 9.10 5.25 0.26
N LYS A 54 9.79 5.55 1.36
CA LYS A 54 9.24 5.50 2.73
C LYS A 54 8.06 6.45 2.92
N PHE A 55 8.10 7.67 2.38
CA PHE A 55 6.97 8.60 2.41
C PHE A 55 5.74 8.04 1.68
N LEU A 56 5.91 7.31 0.58
CA LEU A 56 4.79 6.59 -0.06
C LEU A 56 4.12 5.56 0.87
N ALA A 57 4.90 4.87 1.73
CA ALA A 57 4.34 3.96 2.74
C ALA A 57 3.66 4.71 3.87
N ILE A 58 4.26 5.80 4.35
CA ILE A 58 3.70 6.59 5.44
C ILE A 58 2.35 7.15 4.98
N PHE A 59 2.28 7.73 3.77
CA PHE A 59 1.04 8.20 3.16
C PHE A 59 -0.04 7.10 3.16
N ALA A 60 0.29 5.90 2.66
CA ALA A 60 -0.66 4.79 2.57
C ALA A 60 -1.13 4.31 3.96
N SER A 61 -0.19 4.18 4.90
CA SER A 61 -0.50 3.76 6.28
C SER A 61 -1.36 4.78 7.02
N ASN A 62 -1.11 6.07 6.83
CA ASN A 62 -1.94 7.13 7.40
C ASN A 62 -3.36 7.07 6.83
N LEU A 63 -3.48 6.88 5.51
CA LEU A 63 -4.77 6.80 4.84
C LEU A 63 -5.58 5.60 5.33
N ASP A 64 -4.93 4.44 5.53
CA ASP A 64 -5.55 3.26 6.14
C ASP A 64 -6.14 3.58 7.53
N GLU A 65 -5.37 4.24 8.39
CA GLU A 65 -5.82 4.65 9.73
C GLU A 65 -7.00 5.64 9.68
N PHE A 66 -6.93 6.62 8.78
CA PHE A 66 -8.02 7.58 8.56
C PHE A 66 -9.31 6.88 8.16
N TYR A 67 -9.26 5.91 7.25
CA TYR A 67 -10.45 5.16 6.85
C TYR A 67 -11.01 4.29 7.98
N MET A 68 -10.12 3.56 8.67
CA MET A 68 -10.51 2.66 9.75
C MET A 68 -11.14 3.39 10.93
N VAL A 69 -10.69 4.61 11.23
CA VAL A 69 -11.14 5.36 12.41
C VAL A 69 -12.15 6.45 12.04
N ARG A 70 -11.74 7.39 11.17
CA ARG A 70 -12.53 8.60 10.87
C ARG A 70 -13.71 8.30 9.98
N VAL A 71 -13.47 7.69 8.82
CA VAL A 71 -14.53 7.38 7.85
C VAL A 71 -15.53 6.39 8.43
N ALA A 72 -15.06 5.36 9.16
CA ALA A 72 -15.94 4.43 9.86
C ALA A 72 -16.84 5.13 10.89
N GLY A 73 -16.31 6.10 11.63
CA GLY A 73 -17.09 6.92 12.57
C GLY A 73 -18.13 7.80 11.88
N LEU A 74 -17.79 8.41 10.73
CA LEU A 74 -18.73 9.19 9.93
C LEU A 74 -19.85 8.31 9.35
N LYS A 75 -19.51 7.15 8.78
CA LYS A 75 -20.51 6.20 8.25
C LYS A 75 -21.51 5.75 9.29
N ARG A 76 -21.03 5.39 10.49
CA ARG A 76 -21.91 5.02 11.60
C ARG A 76 -22.89 6.13 11.97
N ARG A 77 -22.46 7.39 11.96
CA ARG A 77 -23.34 8.54 12.23
C ARG A 77 -24.38 8.75 11.14
N ASP A 78 -24.00 8.59 9.87
CA ASP A 78 -24.94 8.65 8.75
C ASP A 78 -26.01 7.55 8.85
N GLU A 79 -25.58 6.30 9.09
CA GLU A 79 -26.45 5.12 9.19
C GLU A 79 -27.42 5.17 10.37
N THR A 80 -27.00 5.76 11.49
CA THR A 80 -27.83 5.91 12.70
C THR A 80 -28.72 7.16 12.69
N GLY A 81 -28.67 7.97 11.63
CA GLY A 81 -29.44 9.22 11.53
C GLY A 81 -28.97 10.32 12.47
N LEU A 82 -27.77 10.20 13.06
CA LEU A 82 -27.16 11.21 13.91
C LEU A 82 -26.63 12.36 13.04
N SER A 83 -27.53 13.28 12.69
CA SER A 83 -27.28 14.41 11.77
C SER A 83 -26.52 15.59 12.41
N VAL A 84 -25.53 15.30 13.26
CA VAL A 84 -24.67 16.36 13.80
C VAL A 84 -23.80 16.88 12.67
N ARG A 85 -24.10 18.10 12.21
CA ARG A 85 -23.30 18.81 11.20
C ARG A 85 -21.92 19.14 11.77
N SER A 86 -20.91 19.16 10.90
CA SER A 86 -19.56 19.60 11.26
C SER A 86 -19.51 21.12 11.46
N ALA A 87 -18.36 21.62 11.93
CA ALA A 87 -18.17 23.04 12.25
C ALA A 87 -18.32 23.97 11.02
N ASP A 88 -18.09 23.44 9.83
CA ASP A 88 -18.29 24.03 8.50
C ASP A 88 -19.70 23.75 7.94
N GLY A 89 -20.62 23.25 8.76
CA GLY A 89 -22.03 23.09 8.40
C GLY A 89 -22.37 21.84 7.59
N LEU A 90 -21.41 20.98 7.23
CA LEU A 90 -21.68 19.80 6.40
C LEU A 90 -22.28 18.62 7.19
N SER A 91 -23.26 17.95 6.59
CA SER A 91 -23.79 16.67 7.08
C SER A 91 -22.76 15.53 6.95
N PRO A 92 -22.89 14.43 7.71
CA PRO A 92 -22.03 13.27 7.55
C PRO A 92 -21.97 12.74 6.11
N ARG A 93 -23.11 12.71 5.40
CA ARG A 93 -23.18 12.29 4.00
C ARG A 93 -22.41 13.20 3.04
N GLU A 94 -22.53 14.52 3.22
CA GLU A 94 -21.80 15.51 2.42
C GLU A 94 -20.29 15.38 2.66
N GLN A 95 -19.86 15.21 3.92
CA GLN A 95 -18.47 14.97 4.26
C GLN A 95 -17.94 13.67 3.63
N LEU A 96 -18.69 12.57 3.71
CA LEU A 96 -18.30 11.29 3.09
C LEU A 96 -18.12 11.41 1.57
N LYS A 97 -18.98 12.19 0.89
CA LYS A 97 -18.85 12.48 -0.54
C LYS A 97 -17.54 13.21 -0.84
N LEU A 98 -17.28 14.33 -0.16
CA LEU A 98 -16.07 15.13 -0.37
C LEU A 98 -14.79 14.36 -0.01
N ILE A 99 -14.82 13.57 1.06
CA ILE A 99 -13.70 12.68 1.43
C ILE A 99 -13.43 11.66 0.32
N GLY A 100 -14.48 11.08 -0.28
CA GLY A 100 -14.34 10.13 -1.38
C GLY A 100 -13.67 10.75 -2.60
N GLU A 101 -14.14 11.92 -3.03
CA GLU A 101 -13.58 12.69 -4.15
C GLU A 101 -12.11 13.04 -3.88
N ARG A 102 -11.82 13.66 -2.73
CA ARG A 102 -10.46 14.06 -2.37
C ARG A 102 -9.51 12.87 -2.23
N THR A 103 -9.97 11.76 -1.65
CA THR A 103 -9.15 10.55 -1.52
C THR A 103 -8.83 9.94 -2.88
N GLN A 104 -9.77 9.93 -3.81
CA GLN A 104 -9.55 9.43 -5.16
C GLN A 104 -8.44 10.23 -5.86
N GLU A 105 -8.50 11.55 -5.79
CA GLU A 105 -7.47 12.44 -6.35
C GLU A 105 -6.07 12.10 -5.83
N ILE A 106 -5.90 12.12 -4.50
CA ILE A 106 -4.58 11.89 -3.88
C ILE A 106 -4.11 10.43 -4.06
N SER A 107 -5.03 9.48 -4.20
CA SER A 107 -4.70 8.07 -4.48
C SER A 107 -4.21 7.86 -5.90
N VAL A 108 -4.76 8.60 -6.87
CA VAL A 108 -4.26 8.61 -8.26
C VAL A 108 -2.86 9.22 -8.30
N GLN A 109 -2.65 10.35 -7.60
CA GLN A 109 -1.32 10.96 -7.50
C GLN A 109 -0.30 10.03 -6.84
N HIS A 110 -0.67 9.33 -5.76
CA HIS A 110 0.19 8.34 -5.11
C HIS A 110 0.63 7.21 -6.05
N ALA A 111 -0.30 6.68 -6.84
CA ALA A 111 0.01 5.66 -7.84
C ALA A 111 0.98 6.21 -8.89
N ARG A 112 0.72 7.43 -9.37
CA ARG A 112 1.55 8.12 -10.36
C ARG A 112 2.98 8.34 -9.87
N VAL A 113 3.16 8.93 -8.69
CA VAL A 113 4.48 9.16 -8.07
C VAL A 113 5.25 7.85 -7.93
N PHE A 114 4.57 6.76 -7.53
CA PHE A 114 5.20 5.46 -7.46
C PHE A 114 5.61 4.93 -8.85
N SER A 115 4.70 4.90 -9.83
CA SER A 115 4.96 4.24 -11.11
C SER A 115 5.85 5.03 -12.05
N GLU A 116 5.73 6.36 -12.06
CA GLU A 116 6.39 7.23 -13.04
C GLU A 116 7.68 7.88 -12.52
N SER A 117 7.92 7.89 -11.21
CA SER A 117 9.09 8.56 -10.62
C SER A 117 9.87 7.63 -9.68
N VAL A 118 9.27 7.17 -8.58
CA VAL A 118 10.00 6.40 -7.55
C VAL A 118 10.44 5.02 -8.04
N ARG A 119 9.58 4.27 -8.75
CA ARG A 119 9.94 2.93 -9.24
C ARG A 119 11.06 2.97 -10.30
N PRO A 120 11.02 3.85 -11.31
CA PRO A 120 12.14 4.02 -12.25
C PRO A 120 13.46 4.38 -11.56
N GLU A 121 13.45 5.35 -10.65
CA GLU A 121 14.67 5.80 -9.98
C GLU A 121 15.24 4.75 -9.01
N LEU A 122 14.38 3.95 -8.37
CA LEU A 122 14.84 2.76 -7.63
C LEU A 122 15.61 1.80 -8.54
N ALA A 123 15.12 1.58 -9.77
CA ALA A 123 15.76 0.70 -10.73
C ALA A 123 17.13 1.26 -11.20
N GLU A 124 17.23 2.57 -11.43
CA GLU A 124 18.51 3.24 -11.73
C GLU A 124 19.53 3.08 -10.61
N ASN A 125 19.07 3.00 -9.36
CA ASN A 125 19.90 2.74 -8.18
C ASN A 125 20.06 1.23 -7.87
N GLY A 126 19.78 0.35 -8.83
CA GLY A 126 20.00 -1.10 -8.71
C GLY A 126 18.94 -1.84 -7.89
N ILE A 127 17.79 -1.23 -7.60
CA ILE A 127 16.71 -1.85 -6.83
C ILE A 127 15.48 -2.08 -7.70
N PHE A 128 15.14 -3.35 -7.92
CA PHE A 128 14.11 -3.75 -8.86
C PHE A 128 12.94 -4.45 -8.16
N VAL A 129 11.72 -3.98 -8.42
CA VAL A 129 10.49 -4.75 -8.16
C VAL A 129 10.08 -5.41 -9.48
N VAL A 130 10.33 -6.72 -9.55
CA VAL A 130 10.18 -7.53 -10.75
C VAL A 130 8.87 -8.31 -10.74
N THR A 131 8.45 -8.76 -11.91
CA THR A 131 7.30 -9.66 -12.12
C THR A 131 7.79 -11.09 -12.37
N TRP A 132 6.87 -12.06 -12.33
CA TRP A 132 7.20 -13.46 -12.66
C TRP A 132 7.79 -13.61 -14.08
N ALA A 133 7.36 -12.77 -15.01
CA ALA A 133 7.83 -12.78 -16.39
C ALA A 133 9.31 -12.37 -16.52
N ASP A 134 9.80 -11.52 -15.61
CA ASP A 134 11.18 -11.00 -15.62
C ASP A 134 12.20 -11.99 -15.03
N LEU A 135 11.75 -13.14 -14.53
CA LEU A 135 12.59 -14.14 -13.88
C LEU A 135 13.24 -15.08 -14.89
N SER A 136 14.50 -15.43 -14.64
CA SER A 136 15.18 -16.52 -15.33
C SER A 136 14.60 -17.89 -14.92
N GLU A 137 14.86 -18.93 -15.71
CA GLU A 137 14.36 -20.27 -15.43
C GLU A 137 14.88 -20.84 -14.10
N ASN A 138 16.14 -20.53 -13.76
CA ASN A 138 16.74 -20.92 -12.49
C ASN A 138 16.06 -20.22 -11.31
N GLU A 139 15.77 -18.91 -11.42
CA GLU A 139 15.05 -18.15 -10.40
C GLU A 139 13.61 -18.66 -10.22
N ARG A 140 12.93 -18.99 -11.32
CA ARG A 140 11.59 -19.60 -11.29
C ARG A 140 11.62 -20.94 -10.56
N SER A 141 12.55 -21.82 -10.91
CA SER A 141 12.71 -23.13 -10.27
C SER A 141 12.95 -23.00 -8.76
N TYR A 142 13.86 -22.11 -8.36
CA TYR A 142 14.12 -21.82 -6.94
C TYR A 142 12.87 -21.31 -6.21
N LEU A 143 12.18 -20.34 -6.80
CA LEU A 143 10.98 -19.75 -6.20
C LEU A 143 9.79 -20.71 -6.17
N SER A 144 9.71 -21.64 -7.12
CA SER A 144 8.73 -22.73 -7.10
C SER A 144 8.98 -23.71 -5.95
N SER A 145 10.23 -24.07 -5.68
CA SER A 145 10.58 -24.85 -4.48
C SER A 145 10.24 -24.08 -3.21
N TYR A 146 10.65 -22.81 -3.11
CA TYR A 146 10.31 -21.95 -1.97
C TYR A 146 8.79 -21.84 -1.76
N PHE A 147 8.01 -21.70 -2.84
CA PHE A 147 6.56 -21.67 -2.78
C PHE A 147 6.01 -22.98 -2.21
N ASN A 148 6.40 -24.13 -2.75
CA ASN A 148 5.87 -25.42 -2.32
C ASN A 148 6.25 -25.75 -0.86
N ASP A 149 7.47 -25.42 -0.45
CA ASP A 149 8.01 -25.83 0.85
C ASP A 149 7.57 -24.88 1.99
N GLN A 150 7.42 -23.58 1.71
CA GLN A 150 7.20 -22.57 2.75
C GLN A 150 5.89 -21.79 2.61
N VAL A 151 5.45 -21.50 1.38
CA VAL A 151 4.28 -20.62 1.16
C VAL A 151 3.00 -21.45 1.07
N PHE A 152 2.97 -22.48 0.23
CA PHE A 152 1.81 -23.32 0.00
C PHE A 152 1.19 -23.91 1.28
N PRO A 153 1.97 -24.44 2.25
CA PRO A 153 1.41 -25.03 3.47
C PRO A 153 0.65 -24.05 4.36
N VAL A 154 0.91 -22.74 4.21
CA VAL A 154 0.27 -21.68 5.00
C VAL A 154 -0.82 -20.92 4.22
N LEU A 155 -1.05 -21.27 2.95
CA LEU A 155 -2.16 -20.74 2.18
C LEU A 155 -3.44 -21.50 2.49
N THR A 156 -4.54 -20.76 2.65
CA THR A 156 -5.87 -21.34 2.83
C THR A 156 -6.81 -20.78 1.75
N PRO A 157 -6.84 -21.42 0.56
CA PRO A 157 -7.82 -21.08 -0.46
C PRO A 157 -9.24 -21.31 0.04
N LEU A 158 -10.11 -20.34 -0.19
CA LEU A 158 -11.50 -20.40 0.25
C LEU A 158 -12.41 -20.17 -0.95
N ALA A 159 -13.11 -21.22 -1.38
CA ALA A 159 -14.16 -21.10 -2.38
C ALA A 159 -15.33 -20.29 -1.80
N VAL A 160 -15.92 -19.44 -2.62
CA VAL A 160 -17.14 -18.71 -2.29
C VAL A 160 -18.24 -19.24 -3.18
N ASP A 161 -19.33 -19.64 -2.56
CA ASP A 161 -20.54 -20.07 -3.24
C ASP A 161 -21.74 -19.23 -2.78
N PRO A 162 -22.80 -19.13 -3.60
CA PRO A 162 -23.98 -18.34 -3.25
C PRO A 162 -24.79 -18.88 -2.06
N ALA A 163 -24.60 -20.14 -1.67
CA ALA A 163 -25.38 -20.79 -0.62
C ALA A 163 -24.86 -20.47 0.79
N HIS A 164 -23.65 -19.90 0.91
CA HIS A 164 -23.06 -19.51 2.19
C HIS A 164 -22.77 -18.01 2.28
N PRO A 165 -22.81 -17.40 3.48
CA PRO A 165 -22.43 -16.01 3.67
C PRO A 165 -20.99 -15.75 3.21
N PHE A 166 -20.76 -14.57 2.64
CA PHE A 166 -19.44 -14.20 2.15
C PHE A 166 -18.40 -14.24 3.30
N PRO A 167 -17.21 -14.84 3.09
CA PRO A 167 -16.23 -14.98 4.16
C PRO A 167 -15.75 -13.66 4.74
N TYR A 168 -15.55 -13.62 6.07
CA TYR A 168 -14.95 -12.47 6.74
C TYR A 168 -13.58 -12.11 6.14
N ILE A 169 -13.39 -10.85 5.75
CA ILE A 169 -12.11 -10.31 5.28
C ILE A 169 -11.44 -9.58 6.44
N SER A 170 -10.23 -10.04 6.82
CA SER A 170 -9.44 -9.33 7.84
C SER A 170 -9.07 -7.93 7.34
N GLY A 171 -9.26 -6.92 8.19
CA GLY A 171 -8.79 -5.58 7.91
C GLY A 171 -7.29 -5.55 7.59
N LEU A 172 -6.89 -4.70 6.67
CA LEU A 172 -5.49 -4.50 6.24
C LEU A 172 -4.78 -5.75 5.66
N SER A 173 -5.49 -6.85 5.41
CA SER A 173 -4.91 -8.05 4.78
C SER A 173 -4.93 -7.97 3.26
N LEU A 174 -3.90 -8.52 2.63
CA LEU A 174 -3.86 -8.68 1.18
C LEU A 174 -4.61 -9.96 0.80
N ASN A 175 -5.59 -9.83 -0.11
CA ASN A 175 -6.40 -10.95 -0.58
C ASN A 175 -6.39 -10.96 -2.10
N LEU A 176 -6.18 -12.15 -2.69
CA LEU A 176 -6.37 -12.39 -4.10
C LEU A 176 -7.81 -12.90 -4.32
N ALA A 177 -8.53 -12.22 -5.19
CA ALA A 177 -9.81 -12.67 -5.72
C ALA A 177 -9.55 -13.40 -7.05
N ILE A 178 -10.01 -14.64 -7.14
CA ILE A 178 -9.70 -15.55 -8.23
C ILE A 178 -11.01 -16.04 -8.80
N THR A 179 -11.22 -15.80 -10.08
CA THR A 179 -12.35 -16.37 -10.83
C THR A 179 -11.81 -17.51 -11.68
N VAL A 180 -12.45 -18.67 -11.55
CA VAL A 180 -12.12 -19.86 -12.31
C VAL A 180 -13.33 -20.22 -13.17
N GLN A 181 -13.12 -20.30 -14.48
CA GLN A 181 -14.14 -20.73 -15.42
C GLN A 181 -14.10 -22.25 -15.53
N VAL A 182 -15.25 -22.91 -15.51
CA VAL A 182 -15.37 -24.35 -15.75
C VAL A 182 -15.89 -24.57 -17.18
N PRO A 183 -15.04 -24.98 -18.12
CA PRO A 183 -15.38 -25.21 -19.52
C PRO A 183 -16.58 -26.16 -19.71
N GLU A 184 -16.70 -27.22 -18.91
CA GLU A 184 -17.77 -28.21 -19.15
C GLU A 184 -19.17 -27.71 -18.79
N THR A 185 -19.29 -26.79 -17.83
CA THR A 185 -20.59 -26.29 -17.34
C THR A 185 -20.86 -24.84 -17.72
N GLY A 186 -19.85 -24.12 -18.23
CA GLY A 186 -19.91 -22.67 -18.41
C GLY A 186 -19.99 -21.88 -17.10
N GLY A 187 -19.88 -22.55 -15.95
CA GLY A 187 -19.97 -21.94 -14.63
C GLY A 187 -18.72 -21.15 -14.26
N GLN A 188 -18.89 -20.12 -13.45
CA GLN A 188 -17.79 -19.40 -12.82
C GLN A 188 -17.75 -19.74 -11.33
N HIS A 189 -16.60 -20.16 -10.84
CA HIS A 189 -16.32 -20.29 -9.43
C HIS A 189 -15.47 -19.13 -8.96
N PHE A 190 -15.77 -18.63 -7.77
CA PHE A 190 -14.98 -17.62 -7.11
C PHE A 190 -14.21 -18.26 -5.96
N ALA A 191 -12.93 -17.92 -5.86
CA ALA A 191 -12.09 -18.31 -4.75
C ALA A 191 -11.32 -17.09 -4.22
N ARG A 192 -11.09 -17.10 -2.91
CA ARG A 192 -10.28 -16.11 -2.22
C ARG A 192 -9.03 -16.77 -1.67
N ILE A 193 -7.89 -16.12 -1.83
CA ILE A 193 -6.66 -16.49 -1.14
C ILE A 193 -6.20 -15.31 -0.31
N LYS A 194 -6.13 -15.48 1.01
CA LYS A 194 -5.50 -14.50 1.89
C LYS A 194 -4.00 -14.72 1.86
N VAL A 195 -3.22 -13.67 1.57
CA VAL A 195 -1.77 -13.70 1.72
C VAL A 195 -1.45 -13.66 3.21
N PRO A 196 -0.77 -14.67 3.76
CA PRO A 196 -0.45 -14.72 5.19
C PRO A 196 0.48 -13.59 5.61
N ASP A 197 0.31 -13.06 6.82
CA ASP A 197 1.16 -11.98 7.35
C ASP A 197 2.49 -12.50 7.94
N ASN A 198 2.64 -13.82 8.08
CA ASN A 198 3.84 -14.49 8.58
C ASN A 198 4.89 -14.74 7.49
N VAL A 199 4.60 -14.41 6.23
CA VAL A 199 5.56 -14.44 5.12
C VAL A 199 5.93 -13.03 4.68
N ASP A 200 7.17 -12.85 4.22
CA ASP A 200 7.61 -11.57 3.70
C ASP A 200 6.84 -11.23 2.41
N ARG A 201 6.26 -10.03 2.36
CA ARG A 201 5.56 -9.58 1.15
C ARG A 201 6.48 -9.45 -0.07
N PHE A 202 7.76 -9.17 0.14
CA PHE A 202 8.74 -9.11 -0.93
C PHE A 202 9.79 -10.19 -0.73
N VAL A 203 9.81 -11.15 -1.65
CA VAL A 203 10.83 -12.19 -1.69
C VAL A 203 12.04 -11.63 -2.43
N ARG A 204 13.17 -11.49 -1.74
CA ARG A 204 14.43 -11.06 -2.36
C ARG A 204 14.99 -12.21 -3.20
N LEU A 205 15.24 -11.95 -4.48
CA LEU A 205 15.93 -12.91 -5.34
C LEU A 205 17.41 -12.94 -4.94
N ARG A 206 17.92 -14.14 -4.67
CA ARG A 206 19.35 -14.39 -4.46
C ARG A 206 19.92 -15.05 -5.71
N SER A 207 21.19 -14.81 -6.00
CA SER A 207 21.88 -15.59 -7.04
C SER A 207 21.83 -17.08 -6.64
N PRO A 208 21.37 -17.99 -7.53
CA PRO A 208 21.22 -19.41 -7.22
C PRO A 208 22.50 -20.08 -6.69
N ASP A 209 23.66 -19.58 -7.10
CA ASP A 209 24.96 -20.20 -6.82
C ASP A 209 25.62 -19.65 -5.54
N GLY A 210 24.99 -18.70 -4.83
CA GLY A 210 25.58 -18.02 -3.66
C GLY A 210 26.83 -17.18 -3.98
N THR A 211 27.37 -17.29 -5.20
CA THR A 211 28.41 -16.45 -5.78
C THR A 211 27.75 -15.16 -6.27
N GLU A 212 27.64 -14.19 -5.38
CA GLU A 212 27.41 -12.82 -5.80
C GLU A 212 28.68 -12.36 -6.53
N SER A 213 28.62 -12.29 -7.86
CA SER A 213 29.59 -11.48 -8.60
C SER A 213 29.59 -10.06 -7.98
N PRO A 214 30.73 -9.36 -7.87
CA PRO A 214 30.79 -8.02 -7.28
C PRO A 214 29.76 -7.04 -7.88
N GLN A 215 29.37 -7.23 -9.14
CA GLN A 215 28.30 -6.48 -9.81
C GLN A 215 26.87 -6.92 -9.41
N ALA A 216 26.66 -8.20 -9.11
CA ALA A 216 25.40 -8.71 -8.59
C ALA A 216 25.17 -8.32 -7.12
N ALA A 217 26.25 -8.14 -6.34
CA ALA A 217 26.17 -7.69 -4.94
C ALA A 217 25.53 -6.29 -4.78
N HIS A 218 25.58 -5.46 -5.83
CA HIS A 218 25.00 -4.12 -5.84
C HIS A 218 23.55 -4.06 -6.38
N THR A 219 22.99 -5.20 -6.81
CA THR A 219 21.62 -5.26 -7.35
C THR A 219 20.68 -5.98 -6.39
N ALA A 220 19.56 -5.35 -6.04
CA ALA A 220 18.54 -5.94 -5.18
C ALA A 220 17.23 -6.12 -5.98
N ARG A 221 16.89 -7.37 -6.30
CA ARG A 221 15.63 -7.71 -6.98
C ARG A 221 14.63 -8.31 -5.99
N PHE A 222 13.38 -7.87 -6.08
CA PHE A 222 12.30 -8.29 -5.21
C PHE A 222 11.09 -8.73 -6.02
N LEU A 223 10.56 -9.92 -5.73
CA LEU A 223 9.31 -10.42 -6.26
C LEU A 223 8.19 -10.23 -5.20
N PRO A 224 7.07 -9.56 -5.53
CA PRO A 224 5.91 -9.50 -4.65
C PRO A 224 5.31 -10.91 -4.40
N MET A 225 4.88 -11.18 -3.17
CA MET A 225 4.26 -12.45 -2.79
C MET A 225 2.97 -12.73 -3.59
N GLU A 226 2.21 -11.69 -3.90
CA GLU A 226 1.03 -11.80 -4.77
C GLU A 226 1.36 -12.30 -6.18
N GLU A 227 2.52 -11.95 -6.75
CA GLU A 227 2.98 -12.45 -8.06
C GLU A 227 3.40 -13.92 -7.96
N LEU A 228 4.09 -14.29 -6.87
CA LEU A 228 4.50 -15.68 -6.62
C LEU A 228 3.28 -16.61 -6.48
N ILE A 229 2.27 -16.19 -5.73
CA ILE A 229 1.02 -16.94 -5.57
C ILE A 229 0.27 -17.02 -6.90
N ALA A 230 0.20 -15.90 -7.65
CA ALA A 230 -0.45 -15.86 -8.95
C ALA A 230 0.17 -16.84 -9.96
N ALA A 231 1.51 -16.95 -9.97
CA ALA A 231 2.23 -17.90 -10.82
C ALA A 231 1.92 -19.37 -10.49
N HIS A 232 1.52 -19.67 -9.25
CA HIS A 232 1.27 -21.04 -8.77
C HIS A 232 -0.21 -21.35 -8.52
N LEU A 233 -1.14 -20.53 -9.03
CA LEU A 233 -2.59 -20.78 -8.87
C LEU A 233 -3.01 -22.17 -9.37
N SER A 234 -2.32 -22.67 -10.40
CA SER A 234 -2.58 -23.99 -10.96
C SER A 234 -2.30 -25.13 -9.95
N ALA A 235 -1.39 -24.94 -8.99
CA ALA A 235 -1.11 -25.91 -7.93
C ALA A 235 -2.15 -25.83 -6.79
N LEU A 236 -2.76 -24.66 -6.60
CA LEU A 236 -3.77 -24.42 -5.56
C LEU A 236 -5.17 -24.91 -5.95
N PHE A 237 -5.45 -25.01 -7.24
CA PHE A 237 -6.72 -25.50 -7.77
C PHE A 237 -6.54 -26.70 -8.72
N PRO A 238 -5.98 -27.82 -8.25
CA PRO A 238 -5.70 -28.98 -9.09
C PRO A 238 -6.98 -29.65 -9.62
N ALA A 239 -8.06 -29.64 -8.83
CA ALA A 239 -9.37 -30.19 -9.21
C ALA A 239 -10.03 -29.46 -10.39
N TRP A 240 -9.53 -28.29 -10.78
CA TRP A 240 -10.06 -27.50 -11.88
C TRP A 240 -9.20 -27.62 -13.15
N LYS A 241 -7.99 -28.19 -13.06
CA LYS A 241 -7.10 -28.44 -14.22
C LYS A 241 -7.61 -29.47 -15.23
N SER A 242 -8.51 -30.39 -14.83
CA SER A 242 -9.00 -31.46 -15.71
C SER A 242 -10.00 -30.99 -16.76
N SER A 243 -10.52 -29.78 -16.58
CA SER A 243 -11.28 -29.05 -17.58
C SER A 243 -10.33 -28.08 -18.29
N ASN A 244 -10.41 -27.90 -19.61
CA ASN A 244 -9.51 -27.00 -20.36
C ASN A 244 -9.67 -25.52 -19.93
N ILE A 245 -9.12 -25.12 -18.79
CA ILE A 245 -9.27 -23.77 -18.23
C ILE A 245 -8.24 -22.83 -18.84
N THR A 246 -8.74 -21.80 -19.53
CA THR A 246 -7.96 -20.58 -19.74
C THR A 246 -7.86 -19.86 -18.41
N HIS A 247 -6.72 -19.92 -17.73
CA HIS A 247 -6.44 -19.03 -16.61
C HIS A 247 -6.29 -17.61 -17.16
N SER A 248 -7.40 -16.90 -17.37
CA SER A 248 -7.32 -15.46 -17.57
C SER A 248 -7.06 -14.83 -16.21
N ALA A 249 -5.80 -14.82 -15.78
CA ALA A 249 -5.29 -13.65 -15.09
C ALA A 249 -5.26 -12.56 -16.16
N SER A 250 -6.41 -11.97 -16.48
CA SER A 250 -6.45 -10.82 -17.38
C SER A 250 -5.50 -9.76 -16.78
N PRO A 251 -4.87 -8.89 -17.58
CA PRO A 251 -4.16 -7.72 -17.07
C PRO A 251 -5.04 -6.85 -16.12
N GLY A 252 -6.36 -7.09 -16.11
CA GLY A 252 -7.34 -6.59 -15.17
C GLY A 252 -7.94 -7.62 -14.20
N THR A 253 -7.22 -8.66 -13.77
CA THR A 253 -7.57 -9.40 -12.53
C THR A 253 -7.81 -8.32 -11.49
N LEU A 254 -9.02 -8.26 -10.96
CA LEU A 254 -9.36 -7.46 -9.79
C LEU A 254 -8.66 -8.12 -8.59
N ILE A 255 -7.33 -8.06 -8.58
CA ILE A 255 -6.58 -7.94 -7.35
C ILE A 255 -7.23 -6.71 -6.73
N SER A 256 -8.09 -6.91 -5.74
CA SER A 256 -8.42 -5.81 -4.84
C SER A 256 -7.10 -5.47 -4.17
N ARG A 257 -6.29 -4.66 -4.86
CA ARG A 257 -5.11 -4.01 -4.35
C ARG A 257 -5.69 -3.06 -3.35
N SER A 258 -5.96 -3.55 -2.14
CA SER A 258 -5.88 -2.68 -0.99
C SER A 258 -4.51 -2.04 -1.14
N ARG A 259 -4.49 -0.74 -1.47
CA ARG A 259 -3.32 0.01 -1.95
C ARG A 259 -2.32 0.20 -0.82
N LYS A 260 -1.87 -0.90 -0.20
CA LYS A 260 -0.58 -0.95 0.45
C LYS A 260 0.43 -0.92 -0.67
N ILE A 261 0.91 0.27 -1.04
CA ILE A 261 2.26 0.36 -1.59
C ILE A 261 3.17 0.03 -0.40
N ALA A 262 3.70 -1.20 -0.40
CA ALA A 262 4.51 -1.69 0.69
C ALA A 262 5.88 -1.02 0.64
N THR A 263 6.03 0.04 1.43
CA THR A 263 7.37 0.53 1.76
C THR A 263 7.78 0.22 3.20
N ARG A 264 6.86 -0.23 4.06
CA ARG A 264 7.18 -0.63 5.44
C ARG A 264 8.10 -1.87 5.50
N THR A 265 7.82 -2.89 4.68
CA THR A 265 8.66 -4.11 4.61
C THR A 265 9.92 -3.87 3.78
N PHE A 266 9.81 -3.12 2.69
CA PHE A 266 10.93 -2.77 1.80
C PHE A 266 12.02 -1.97 2.53
N CYS A 267 11.68 -0.93 3.30
CA CYS A 267 12.65 -0.17 4.09
C CYS A 267 13.27 -1.01 5.22
N ARG A 268 12.52 -1.94 5.84
CA ARG A 268 13.05 -2.82 6.89
C ARG A 268 14.13 -3.75 6.35
N HIS A 269 13.94 -4.30 5.14
CA HIS A 269 14.89 -5.21 4.51
C HIS A 269 16.16 -4.49 4.02
N LEU A 270 16.03 -3.26 3.48
CA LEU A 270 17.18 -2.44 3.07
C LEU A 270 18.02 -1.97 4.27
N SER A 271 17.39 -1.60 5.38
CA SER A 271 18.11 -1.17 6.60
C SER A 271 18.80 -2.30 7.36
N GLY A 272 18.31 -3.54 7.26
CA GLY A 272 18.91 -4.73 7.90
C GLY A 272 20.15 -5.25 7.15
N SER A 273 20.14 -5.18 5.82
CA SER A 273 21.25 -5.62 4.95
C SER A 273 22.46 -4.66 4.99
N TRP A 274 22.26 -3.39 5.36
CA TRP A 274 23.32 -2.36 5.37
C TRP A 274 24.04 -2.19 6.71
N ARG A 275 23.64 -2.90 7.78
CA ARG A 275 24.29 -2.81 9.12
C ARG A 275 25.40 -3.84 9.36
N ALA A 276 25.66 -4.74 8.41
CA ALA A 276 26.71 -5.76 8.51
C ALA A 276 27.88 -5.42 7.57
N GLY A 277 28.68 -4.41 7.93
CA GLY A 277 29.88 -4.02 7.18
C GLY A 277 30.43 -2.71 7.72
N GLY A 278 31.44 -2.79 8.58
CA GLY A 278 32.04 -1.64 9.25
C GLY A 278 32.75 -0.65 8.31
N SER A 279 33.17 0.46 8.92
CA SER A 279 33.95 1.59 8.36
C SER A 279 33.13 2.66 7.61
N ALA A 280 32.55 3.57 8.39
CA ALA A 280 32.13 4.89 7.92
C ALA A 280 33.34 5.68 7.37
N ARG A 281 33.51 5.68 6.04
CA ARG A 281 34.30 6.70 5.34
C ARG A 281 33.35 7.58 4.54
N ARG A 282 33.32 8.86 4.92
CA ARG A 282 32.72 9.96 4.16
C ARG A 282 33.31 9.98 2.75
N CYS A 283 32.48 9.75 1.73
CA CYS A 283 32.75 10.23 0.38
C CYS A 283 31.89 11.48 0.15
N ALA A 284 32.50 12.64 0.34
CA ALA A 284 32.02 13.90 -0.21
C ALA A 284 32.55 13.98 -1.64
N LEU A 285 31.68 13.87 -2.65
CA LEU A 285 32.02 14.21 -4.02
C LEU A 285 31.56 15.65 -4.27
N ARG A 286 32.54 16.56 -4.28
CA ARG A 286 32.42 17.92 -4.82
C ARG A 286 32.23 17.83 -6.34
N SER A 287 31.28 18.57 -6.85
CA SER A 287 31.15 18.92 -8.27
C SER A 287 32.29 19.85 -8.69
N PRO A 288 32.92 19.67 -9.86
CA PRO A 288 33.70 20.72 -10.49
C PRO A 288 32.77 21.63 -11.30
N THR A 289 32.75 22.90 -10.94
CA THR A 289 32.17 24.01 -11.70
C THR A 289 32.88 24.21 -13.04
N THR A 290 32.11 24.58 -14.05
CA THR A 290 32.44 25.69 -14.95
C THR A 290 31.34 26.72 -14.79
#